data_AF-A0A8X6IVR6-F1
#
_entry.id   AF-A0A8X6IVR6-F1
#
_cell.length_a   1.000
_cell.length_b   1.000
_cell.length_c   1.000
_cell.angle_alpha   90.00
_cell.angle_beta   90.00
_cell.angle_gamma   90.00
#
_symmetry.space_group_name_H-M   'P 1'
#
loop_
_entity.id
_entity.type
_entity.pdbx_description
1 polymer ?
#
loop_
_entity_poly.entity_id
_entity_poly.type
_entity_poly.pdbx_seq_one_letter_code
_entity_poly.pdbx_strand_id
1 'polypeptide(L)' 'MFLQANLCGCDLGKRSKDKIPEAMGVVCGCVFLIVMFLFIPIPFIQYWTTNTKVPFPHHELSEAESLKYYSMHFL' A
#
# COMPACT_ATOMS: atom_id res chain seq x y z
N MET A 1 -6.61 -6.10 19.63
CA MET A 1 -6.13 -4.87 18.97
C MET A 1 -7.27 -3.94 18.54
N PHE A 2 -8.01 -4.17 17.44
CA PHE A 2 -9.11 -3.25 17.02
C PHE A 2 -10.33 -3.25 17.95
N LEU A 3 -10.74 -4.43 18.43
CA LEU A 3 -11.82 -4.60 19.42
C LEU A 3 -11.48 -4.00 20.80
N GLN A 4 -10.19 -3.93 21.15
CA GLN A 4 -9.70 -3.32 22.39
C GLN A 4 -9.59 -1.79 22.29
N ALA A 5 -9.40 -1.26 21.08
CA ALA A 5 -9.33 0.17 20.79
C ALA A 5 -10.71 0.81 20.54
N ASN A 6 -11.82 0.07 20.78
CA ASN A 6 -13.20 0.46 20.43
C ASN A 6 -13.44 0.83 18.96
N LEU A 7 -12.52 0.47 18.04
CA LEU A 7 -12.71 0.56 16.59
C LEU A 7 -13.49 -0.66 16.09
N CYS A 8 -14.67 -0.86 16.69
CA CYS A 8 -15.55 -1.98 16.41
C CYS A 8 -17.01 -1.53 16.40
N GLY A 9 -17.73 -1.92 15.35
CA GLY A 9 -19.15 -1.67 15.18
C GLY A 9 -19.95 -2.96 15.26
N CYS A 10 -21.26 -2.83 15.40
CA CYS A 10 -22.18 -3.95 15.23
C CYS A 10 -22.72 -3.93 13.80
N ASP A 11 -22.85 -5.11 13.19
CA ASP A 11 -23.53 -5.26 11.90
C ASP A 11 -25.03 -4.91 12.05
N LEU A 12 -25.43 -3.73 11.58
CA LEU A 12 -26.82 -3.23 11.65
C LEU A 12 -27.79 -4.07 10.80
N GLY A 13 -27.29 -4.88 9.87
CA GLY A 13 -28.10 -5.75 9.01
C GLY A 13 -28.44 -7.12 9.63
N LYS A 14 -27.87 -7.46 10.79
CA LYS A 14 -28.09 -8.75 11.47
C LYS A 14 -28.73 -8.54 12.85
N ARG A 15 -29.56 -9.52 13.26
CA ARG A 15 -30.09 -9.58 14.63
C ARG A 15 -29.01 -9.90 15.67
N SER A 16 -27.90 -10.52 15.24
CA SER A 16 -26.73 -10.72 16.10
C SER A 16 -26.00 -9.40 16.32
N LYS A 17 -25.67 -9.08 17.58
CA LYS A 17 -24.94 -7.87 17.96
C LYS A 17 -23.44 -8.11 18.18
N ASP A 18 -22.87 -9.07 17.45
CA ASP A 18 -21.43 -9.33 17.52
C ASP A 18 -20.64 -8.09 17.07
N LYS A 19 -19.59 -7.76 17.82
CA LYS A 19 -18.70 -6.63 17.50
C LYS A 19 -17.74 -7.04 16.40
N ILE A 20 -17.72 -6.28 15.30
CA ILE A 20 -16.87 -6.49 14.14
C ILE A 20 -15.86 -5.33 14.05
N PRO A 21 -14.58 -5.60 13.78
CA PRO A 21 -13.59 -4.54 13.60
C PRO A 21 -13.87 -3.73 12.31
N GLU A 22 -13.98 -2.41 12.43
CA GLU A 22 -14.31 -1.52 11.29
C GLU A 22 -13.07 -1.12 10.47
N ALA A 23 -11.89 -1.10 11.09
CA ALA A 23 -10.67 -0.55 10.49
C ALA A 23 -9.77 -1.60 9.80
N MET A 24 -10.32 -2.73 9.35
CA MET A 24 -9.52 -3.79 8.68
C MET A 24 -8.88 -3.33 7.36
N GLY A 25 -9.47 -2.35 6.68
CA GLY A 25 -8.90 -1.73 5.48
C GLY A 25 -7.55 -1.06 5.72
N VAL A 26 -7.30 -0.55 6.94
CA VAL A 26 -6.00 0.06 7.30
C VAL A 26 -4.88 -0.98 7.28
N VAL A 27 -5.16 -2.20 7.75
CA VAL A 27 -4.17 -3.30 7.72
C VAL A 27 -3.83 -3.66 6.27
N CYS A 28 -4.86 -3.78 5.42
CA CYS A 28 -4.67 -4.04 4.00
C CYS A 28 -3.83 -2.94 3.32
N GLY A 29 -4.16 -1.67 3.58
CA GLY A 29 -3.41 -0.52 3.08
C GLY A 29 -1.95 -0.49 3.57
N CYS A 30 -1.71 -0.78 4.85
CA CYS A 30 -0.34 -0.86 5.39
C CYS A 30 0.48 -1.95 4.70
N VAL A 31 -0.08 -3.15 4.51
CA VAL A 31 0.61 -4.24 3.81
C VAL A 31 0.89 -3.85 2.36
N PHE A 32 -0.08 -3.24 1.67
CA PHE A 32 0.11 -2.73 0.31
C PHE A 32 1.27 -1.71 0.24
N LEU A 33 1.29 -0.70 1.11
CA LEU A 33 2.35 0.31 1.13
C LEU A 33 3.73 -0.31 1.41
N ILE A 34 3.83 -1.26 2.34
CA ILE A 34 5.08 -1.96 2.64
C ILE A 34 5.59 -2.71 1.41
N VAL A 35 4.73 -3.49 0.75
CA VAL A 35 5.08 -4.19 -0.48
C VAL A 35 5.51 -3.19 -1.55
N MET A 36 4.81 -2.08 -1.69
CA MET A 36 5.13 -1.05 -2.67
C MET A 36 6.51 -0.42 -2.43
N PHE A 37 6.86 -0.11 -1.18
CA PHE A 37 8.19 0.41 -0.83
C PHE A 37 9.31 -0.59 -1.13
N LEU A 38 9.05 -1.89 -0.93
CA LEU A 38 10.03 -2.93 -1.26
C LEU A 38 10.17 -3.16 -2.77
N PHE A 39 9.11 -2.93 -3.55
CA PHE A 39 9.13 -3.08 -5.00
C PHE A 39 9.67 -1.87 -5.76
N ILE A 40 9.65 -0.66 -5.17
CA ILE A 40 10.26 0.55 -5.79
C ILE A 40 11.72 0.33 -6.20
N PRO A 41 12.63 -0.19 -5.35
CA PRO A 41 14.04 -0.29 -5.72
C PRO A 41 14.32 -1.33 -6.80
N ILE A 42 13.52 -2.39 -6.93
CA ILE A 42 13.73 -3.52 -7.85
C ILE A 42 14.03 -3.09 -9.31
N PRO A 43 13.20 -2.26 -9.98
CA PRO A 43 13.47 -1.79 -11.34
C PRO A 43 14.71 -0.90 -11.44
N PHE A 44 15.14 -0.26 -10.34
CA PHE A 44 16.29 0.65 -10.32
C PHE A 44 17.60 -0.01 -9.87
N ILE A 45 17.59 -1.28 -9.45
CA ILE A 45 18.79 -2.01 -8.99
C ILE A 45 19.92 -1.95 -10.01
N GLN A 46 19.60 -2.01 -11.31
CA GLN A 46 20.60 -2.00 -12.38
C GLN A 46 21.40 -0.69 -12.44
N TYR A 47 20.77 0.44 -12.10
CA TYR A 47 21.42 1.75 -12.05
C TYR A 47 22.31 1.92 -10.81
N TRP A 48 22.06 1.15 -9.74
CA TRP A 48 22.89 1.16 -8.53
C TRP A 48 24.06 0.17 -8.60
N THR A 49 23.91 -0.94 -9.33
CA THR A 49 24.87 -2.04 -9.37
C THR A 49 25.81 -2.00 -10.58
N THR A 50 25.36 -1.41 -11.69
CA THR A 50 26.19 -1.27 -12.89
C THR A 50 26.95 0.05 -12.82
N ASN A 51 28.27 0.02 -13.02
CA ASN A 51 29.10 1.24 -13.17
C ASN A 51 28.82 1.91 -14.53
N THR A 52 27.57 2.27 -14.79
CA THR A 52 27.19 3.05 -15.96
C THR A 52 27.45 4.52 -15.67
N LYS A 53 28.02 5.25 -16.64
CA LYS A 53 28.13 6.72 -16.59
C LYS A 53 26.77 7.42 -16.76
N VAL A 54 25.68 6.66 -16.72
CA VAL A 54 24.33 7.13 -17.03
C VAL A 54 23.72 7.66 -15.74
N PRO A 55 23.26 8.92 -15.68
CA PRO A 55 22.64 9.48 -14.49
C PRO A 55 21.34 8.74 -14.16
N PHE A 56 20.99 8.71 -12.88
CA PHE A 56 19.78 8.05 -12.39
C PHE A 56 18.51 8.61 -13.10
N PRO A 57 17.61 7.74 -13.60
CA PRO A 57 16.42 8.17 -14.33
C PRO A 57 15.31 8.62 -13.35
N HIS A 58 15.36 9.89 -12.94
CA HIS A 58 14.35 10.46 -12.04
C HIS A 58 12.93 10.51 -12.65
N HIS A 59 12.81 10.61 -13.97
CA HIS A 59 11.52 10.67 -14.66
C HIS A 59 10.79 9.31 -14.61
N GLU A 60 11.50 8.20 -14.81
CA GLU A 60 10.93 6.84 -14.71
C GLU A 60 10.39 6.55 -13.31
N LEU A 61 11.04 7.11 -12.27
CA LEU A 61 10.54 7.01 -10.90
C LEU A 61 9.22 7.76 -10.72
N SER A 62 9.12 8.98 -11.25
CA SER A 62 7.88 9.77 -11.18
C SER A 62 6.71 9.15 -11.96
N GLU A 63 6.99 8.52 -13.10
CA GLU A 63 5.99 7.81 -13.90
C GLU A 63 5.54 6.52 -13.23
N ALA A 64 6.48 5.76 -12.64
CA ALA A 64 6.17 4.57 -11.86
C ALA A 64 5.30 4.90 -10.64
N GLU A 65 5.49 6.06 -10.01
CA GLU A 65 4.60 6.57 -8.95
C GLU A 65 3.21 6.93 -9.49
N SER A 66 3.14 7.64 -10.63
CA SER A 66 1.87 8.03 -11.25
C SER A 66 1.00 6.84 -11.67
N LEU A 67 1.62 5.78 -12.22
CA LEU A 67 0.93 4.51 -12.53
C LEU A 67 0.36 3.81 -11.29
N LYS A 68 1.06 3.90 -10.15
CA LYS A 68 0.57 3.36 -8.87
C LYS A 68 -0.62 4.15 -8.34
N TYR A 69 -0.60 5.48 -8.48
CA TYR A 69 -1.76 6.33 -8.16
C TYR A 69 -2.98 5.96 -9.01
N TYR A 70 -2.78 5.73 -10.31
CA TYR A 70 -3.87 5.31 -11.20
C TYR A 70 -4.42 3.93 -10.82
N SER A 71 -3.56 2.97 -10.50
CA SER A 71 -3.97 1.63 -10.06
C SER A 71 -4.69 1.64 -8.71
N MET A 72 -4.31 2.54 -7.79
CA MET A 72 -4.93 2.67 -6.46
C MET A 72 -6.33 3.32 -6.54
N HIS A 73 -6.61 4.09 -7.59
CA HIS A 73 -7.92 4.71 -7.83
C HIS A 73 -8.99 3.73 -8.39
N PHE A 74 -8.58 2.53 -8.80
CA PHE A 74 -9.44 1.46 -9.32
C PHE A 74 -9.72 0.33 -8.30
N LEU A 75 -9.22 0.45 -7.07
CA LEU A 75 -9.53 -0.40 -5.91
C LEU A 75 -10.47 0.34 -4.94
#